data_AF-A0A2A4RCB8-F1
#
_entry.id   AF-A0A2A4RCB8-F1
#
_cell.length_a   1.000
_cell.length_b   1.000
_cell.length_c   1.000
_cell.angle_alpha   90.00
_cell.angle_beta   90.00
_cell.angle_gamma   90.00
#
_symmetry.space_group_name_H-M   'P 1'
#
loop_
_entity.id
_entity.type
_entity.pdbx_description
1 polymer ?
#
loop_
_entity_poly.entity_id
_entity_poly.type
_entity_poly.pdbx_seq_one_letter_code
_entity_poly.pdbx_strand_id
1 'polypeptide(L)'
;MIQAEHLLTISSLLHKDEVQPAELRRNIVVSGINLLALKNREFKIGTSIFKMTGLCHPCSRMEEVLGEGGYNAVRGHGGINACVISTGVIELLDTVEVL
;
A
#
# COMPACT_ATOMS: atom_id res chain seq x y z
N MET A 1 2.80 -0.34 2.53
CA MET A 1 2.68 0.67 1.46
C MET A 1 1.56 0.27 0.52
N ILE A 2 0.76 1.20 0.00
CA ILE A 2 -0.37 0.90 -0.89
C ILE A 2 -0.47 1.92 -2.03
N GLN A 3 -1.05 1.49 -3.15
CA GLN A 3 -1.43 2.34 -4.28
C GLN A 3 -2.80 2.98 -4.03
N ALA A 4 -2.95 4.28 -4.28
CA ALA A 4 -4.23 4.98 -4.18
C ALA A 4 -5.29 4.35 -5.10
N GLU A 5 -4.87 3.85 -6.26
CA GLU A 5 -5.73 3.15 -7.22
C GLU A 5 -6.38 1.90 -6.60
N HIS A 6 -5.69 1.21 -5.68
CA HIS A 6 -6.25 0.06 -4.99
C HIS A 6 -7.30 0.43 -3.95
N LEU A 7 -7.23 1.62 -3.34
CA LEU A 7 -8.28 2.10 -2.44
C LEU A 7 -9.59 2.30 -3.20
N LEU A 8 -9.50 2.87 -4.40
CA LEU A 8 -10.64 3.00 -5.31
C LEU A 8 -11.23 1.64 -5.67
N THR A 9 -10.39 0.66 -6.04
CA THR A 9 -10.84 -0.71 -6.32
C THR A 9 -11.55 -1.33 -5.12
N ILE A 10 -10.96 -1.24 -3.92
CA ILE A 10 -11.54 -1.82 -2.70
C ILE A 10 -12.90 -1.17 -2.38
N SER A 11 -12.99 0.17 -2.44
CA SER A 11 -14.26 0.88 -2.21
C SER A 11 -15.35 0.45 -3.19
N SER A 12 -15.01 0.30 -4.48
CA SER A 12 -15.94 -0.18 -5.50
C SER A 12 -16.39 -1.61 -5.28
N LEU A 13 -15.50 -2.52 -4.85
CA LEU A 13 -15.85 -3.92 -4.57
C LEU A 13 -16.75 -4.06 -3.33
N LEU A 14 -16.64 -3.13 -2.39
CA LEU A 14 -17.44 -3.09 -1.17
C LEU A 14 -18.72 -2.26 -1.30
N HIS A 15 -18.97 -1.65 -2.45
CA HIS A 15 -20.08 -0.70 -2.65
C HIS A 15 -20.08 0.43 -1.60
N LYS A 16 -18.89 0.94 -1.28
CA LYS A 16 -18.70 2.09 -0.38
C LYS A 16 -18.25 3.30 -1.18
N ASP A 17 -18.62 4.49 -0.70
CA ASP A 17 -18.18 5.75 -1.31
C ASP A 17 -16.65 5.92 -1.24
N GLU A 18 -16.05 5.51 -0.13
CA GLU A 18 -14.62 5.65 0.12
C GLU A 18 -14.09 4.58 1.08
N VAL A 19 -12.81 4.24 0.94
CA VAL A 19 -12.05 3.48 1.93
C VAL A 19 -10.78 4.26 2.23
N GLN A 20 -10.63 4.68 3.48
CA GLN A 20 -9.50 5.47 3.94
C GLN A 20 -8.25 4.62 4.08
N PRO A 21 -7.05 5.11 3.68
CA PRO A 21 -5.81 4.36 3.85
C PRO A 21 -5.53 3.93 5.30
N ALA A 22 -6.01 4.73 6.27
CA ALA A 22 -5.88 4.48 7.70
C ALA A 22 -6.63 3.21 8.15
N GLU A 23 -7.74 2.86 7.50
CA GLU A 23 -8.51 1.63 7.79
C GLU A 23 -7.68 0.37 7.48
N LEU A 24 -6.82 0.43 6.46
CA LEU A 24 -5.90 -0.64 6.07
C LEU A 24 -4.56 -0.59 6.82
N ARG A 25 -4.37 0.39 7.71
CA ARG A 25 -3.14 0.65 8.49
C ARG A 25 -1.88 0.74 7.61
N ARG A 26 -1.99 1.41 6.46
CA ARG A 26 -0.85 1.61 5.54
C ARG A 26 -0.12 2.89 5.88
N ASN A 27 1.20 2.79 6.05
CA ASN A 27 2.03 3.94 6.43
C ASN A 27 2.24 4.95 5.29
N ILE A 28 2.30 4.46 4.05
CA ILE A 28 2.60 5.26 2.86
C ILE A 28 1.61 4.88 1.76
N VAL A 29 1.00 5.91 1.18
CA VAL A 29 0.14 5.83 -0.02
C VAL A 29 0.89 6.48 -1.17
N VAL A 30 0.88 5.84 -2.33
CA VAL A 30 1.46 6.37 -3.56
C VAL A 30 0.46 6.28 -4.70
N SER A 31 0.70 7.01 -5.78
CA SER A 31 -0.14 6.99 -6.99
C SER A 31 0.73 7.00 -8.24
N GLY A 32 0.18 6.52 -9.36
CA GLY A 32 0.83 6.58 -10.67
C GLY A 32 1.95 5.56 -10.87
N ILE A 33 2.18 4.65 -9.92
CA ILE A 33 3.20 3.60 -10.00
C ILE A 33 2.64 2.25 -9.60
N ASN A 34 2.94 1.20 -10.38
CA ASN A 34 2.67 -0.18 -9.99
C ASN A 34 3.68 -0.64 -8.93
N LEU A 35 3.25 -0.78 -7.67
CA LEU A 35 4.12 -1.21 -6.57
C LEU A 35 4.68 -2.62 -6.77
N LEU A 36 3.97 -3.49 -7.50
CA LEU A 36 4.45 -4.85 -7.79
C LEU A 36 5.67 -4.85 -8.73
N ALA A 37 5.86 -3.78 -9.52
CA ALA A 37 7.05 -3.62 -10.35
C ALA A 37 8.32 -3.37 -9.52
N LEU A 38 8.20 -3.03 -8.23
CA LEU A 38 9.32 -2.85 -7.30
C LEU A 38 9.82 -4.18 -6.71
N LYS A 39 9.27 -5.32 -7.13
CA LYS A 39 9.69 -6.64 -6.65
C LYS A 39 11.19 -6.85 -6.85
N ASN A 40 11.88 -7.23 -5.78
CA ASN A 40 13.34 -7.44 -5.74
C ASN A 40 14.17 -6.18 -6.06
N ARG A 41 13.57 -4.98 -6.07
CA ARG A 41 14.26 -3.70 -6.29
C ARG A 41 14.37 -2.92 -4.98
N GLU A 42 15.44 -2.15 -4.89
CA GLU A 42 15.53 -1.05 -3.93
C GLU A 42 14.95 0.20 -4.57
N PHE A 43 14.31 1.02 -3.76
CA PHE A 43 13.69 2.25 -4.20
C PHE A 43 13.84 3.30 -3.11
N LYS A 44 13.91 4.56 -3.54
CA LYS A 44 14.09 5.72 -2.69
C LYS A 44 12.77 6.50 -2.59
N ILE A 45 12.52 7.04 -1.41
CA ILE A 45 11.50 8.07 -1.16
C ILE A 45 12.16 9.10 -0.26
N GLY A 46 12.16 10.37 -0.66
CA GLY A 46 12.92 11.41 0.02
C GLY A 46 14.40 11.03 0.12
N THR A 47 14.91 10.93 1.35
CA THR A 47 16.28 10.48 1.64
C THR A 47 16.38 9.05 2.18
N SER A 48 15.25 8.34 2.29
CA SER A 48 15.19 6.96 2.78
C SER A 48 15.25 5.95 1.63
N ILE A 49 15.92 4.81 1.86
CA ILE A 49 15.98 3.69 0.91
C ILE A 49 15.20 2.51 1.47
N PHE A 50 14.37 1.91 0.64
CA PHE A 50 13.51 0.79 0.97
C PHE A 50 13.73 -0.37 0.00
N LYS A 51 13.37 -1.58 0.44
CA LYS A 51 13.30 -2.76 -0.42
C LYS A 51 12.00 -3.49 -0.18
N MET A 52 11.32 -3.88 -1.26
CA MET A 52 10.10 -4.68 -1.15
C MET A 52 10.43 -6.04 -0.52
N THR A 53 9.69 -6.44 0.51
CA THR A 53 9.83 -7.74 1.18
C THR A 53 8.72 -8.72 0.83
N GLY A 54 7.57 -8.23 0.33
CA GLY A 54 6.49 -9.10 -0.10
C GLY A 54 5.16 -8.37 -0.28
N LEU A 55 4.13 -9.13 -0.65
CA LEU A 55 2.76 -8.63 -0.71
C LEU A 55 2.20 -8.45 0.70
N CYS A 56 1.35 -7.45 0.87
CA CYS A 56 0.62 -7.28 2.12
C CYS A 56 -0.77 -7.93 2.03
N HIS A 57 -0.83 -9.21 2.39
CA HIS A 57 -2.07 -9.99 2.36
C HIS A 57 -3.08 -9.52 3.43
N PRO A 58 -4.39 -9.56 3.13
CA PRO A 58 -5.42 -9.26 4.12
C PRO A 58 -5.46 -10.32 5.23
N CYS A 59 -5.90 -9.91 6.43
CA CYS A 59 -6.22 -10.78 7.55
C CYS A 59 -7.68 -10.58 7.98
N SER A 60 -8.16 -11.36 8.96
CA SER A 60 -9.55 -11.27 9.48
C SER A 60 -9.96 -9.85 9.87
N ARG A 61 -9.00 -9.03 10.30
CA ARG A 61 -9.23 -7.62 10.63
C ARG A 61 -9.82 -6.80 9.47
N MET A 62 -9.55 -7.16 8.21
CA MET A 62 -10.14 -6.46 7.07
C MET A 62 -11.65 -6.69 7.00
N GLU A 63 -12.13 -7.86 7.39
CA GLU A 63 -13.56 -8.12 7.54
C GLU A 63 -14.15 -7.31 8.71
N GLU A 64 -13.46 -7.27 9.84
CA GLU A 64 -13.93 -6.53 11.03
C GLU A 64 -14.02 -5.01 10.78
N VAL A 65 -13.04 -4.45 10.05
CA VAL A 65 -12.95 -3.00 9.80
C VAL A 65 -13.81 -2.58 8.62
N LEU A 66 -13.79 -3.35 7.53
CA LEU A 66 -14.47 -2.96 6.29
C LEU A 66 -15.87 -3.57 6.17
N GLY A 67 -16.24 -4.52 7.04
CA GLY A 67 -17.51 -5.24 6.96
C GLY A 67 -17.45 -6.45 6.04
N GLU A 68 -18.63 -6.98 5.72
CA GLU A 68 -18.78 -8.17 4.89
C GLU A 68 -18.06 -8.03 3.53
N GLY A 69 -17.24 -9.03 3.19
CA GLY A 69 -16.44 -9.03 1.97
C GLY A 69 -15.14 -8.23 2.05
N GLY A 70 -14.89 -7.53 3.16
CA GLY A 70 -13.68 -6.73 3.41
C GLY A 70 -12.39 -7.50 3.17
N TYR A 71 -12.32 -8.75 3.64
CA TYR A 71 -11.17 -9.61 3.41
C TYR A 71 -10.92 -9.87 1.92
N ASN A 72 -11.97 -10.19 1.16
CA ASN A 72 -11.86 -10.53 -0.26
C ASN A 72 -11.60 -9.30 -1.13
N ALA A 73 -12.20 -8.16 -0.81
CA ALA A 73 -11.97 -6.90 -1.53
C ALA A 73 -10.49 -6.45 -1.46
N VAL A 74 -9.82 -6.70 -0.32
CA VAL A 74 -8.40 -6.33 -0.13
C VAL A 74 -7.45 -7.37 -0.74
N ARG A 75 -7.93 -8.57 -1.09
CA ARG A 75 -7.08 -9.64 -1.65
C ARG A 75 -6.52 -9.19 -3.01
N GLY A 76 -5.19 -9.09 -3.11
CA GLY A 76 -4.50 -8.58 -4.29
C GLY A 76 -4.36 -7.05 -4.32
N HIS A 77 -5.12 -6.33 -3.50
CA HIS A 77 -5.15 -4.87 -3.44
C HIS A 77 -4.51 -4.28 -2.17
N GLY A 78 -4.09 -5.14 -1.22
CA GLY A 78 -3.48 -4.70 0.04
C GLY A 78 -2.13 -3.99 -0.08
N GLY A 79 -1.50 -3.93 -1.25
CA GLY A 79 -0.20 -3.30 -1.47
C GLY A 79 0.98 -4.19 -1.09
N ILE A 80 2.09 -3.57 -0.66
CA ILE A 80 3.36 -4.26 -0.38
C ILE A 80 3.87 -3.94 1.03
N ASN A 81 4.67 -4.87 1.56
CA ASN A 81 5.57 -4.63 2.67
C ASN A 81 6.96 -4.27 2.14
N ALA A 82 7.65 -3.40 2.87
CA ALA A 82 9.02 -3.00 2.56
C ALA A 82 9.84 -2.91 3.85
N CYS A 83 11.12 -3.23 3.76
CA CYS A 83 12.08 -2.95 4.82
C CYS A 83 12.84 -1.66 4.52
N VAL A 84 13.23 -0.94 5.57
CA VAL A 84 14.11 0.22 5.49
C VAL A 84 15.54 -0.30 5.37
N ILE A 85 16.20 -0.01 4.26
CA ILE A 85 17.62 -0.36 4.01
C ILE A 85 18.52 0.77 4.50
N SER A 86 18.12 2.02 4.28
CA SER A 86 18.78 3.20 4.83
C SER A 86 17.73 4.15 5.40
N THR A 87 17.93 4.57 6.64
CA THR A 87 17.09 5.56 7.31
C THR A 87 17.27 6.94 6.68
N GLY A 88 16.22 7.72 6.67
CA GLY A 88 16.22 9.11 6.23
C GLY A 88 14.91 9.78 6.61
N VAL A 89 14.62 10.88 5.93
CA VAL A 89 13.38 11.64 6.03
C VAL A 89 12.56 11.41 4.77
N ILE A 90 11.24 11.29 4.96
CA ILE A 90 10.25 11.31 3.88
C ILE A 90 9.25 12.43 4.17
N GLU A 91 8.85 13.15 3.14
CA GLU A 91 7.84 14.19 3.19
C GLU A 91 6.66 13.86 2.26
N LEU A 92 5.53 14.54 2.47
CA LEU A 92 4.42 14.43 1.53
C LEU A 92 4.88 14.92 0.15
N LEU A 93 4.43 14.23 -0.89
CA LEU A 93 4.77 14.48 -2.30
C LEU A 93 6.18 14.09 -2.73
N ASP A 94 6.98 13.44 -1.86
CA ASP A 94 8.23 12.80 -2.31
C ASP A 94 7.96 11.72 -3.36
N THR A 95 8.79 11.73 -4.41
CA THR A 95 8.70 10.77 -5.51
C THR A 95 9.25 9.40 -5.10
N VAL A 96 8.61 8.33 -5.60
CA VAL A 96 9.16 6.98 -5.56
C VAL A 96 10.11 6.78 -6.74
N GLU A 97 11.40 6.60 -6.46
CA GLU A 97 12.43 6.41 -7.48
C GLU A 97 13.05 5.02 -7.35
N VAL A 98 13.10 4.26 -8.45
CA VAL A 98 13.79 2.96 -8.47
C VAL A 98 15.30 3.18 -8.53
N LEU A 99 16.04 2.41 -7.73
CA LEU A 99 17.50 2.34 -7.77
C LEU A 99 18.02 1.24 -8.71
#